data_AF-A0A521YLL2-F1
#
_entry.id   AF-A0A521YLL2-F1
#
_cell.length_a   1.000
_cell.length_b   1.000
_cell.length_c   1.000
_cell.angle_alpha   90.00
_cell.angle_beta   90.00
_cell.angle_gamma   90.00
#
_symmetry.space_group_name_H-M   'P 1'
#
loop_
_entity.id
_entity.type
_entity.pdbx_description
1 polymer ?
#
loop_
_entity_poly.entity_id
_entity_poly.type
_entity_poly.pdbx_seq_one_letter_code
_entity_poly.pdbx_strand_id
1 'polypeptide(L)'
;MLNEAKQRREFGRWVLLLGLNNSEPYGAWEEVLLSIVQGMYADATRDEVRRALDYLAERSLVHCKKHPDGRWHCKLTRTGVDV
;
A
#
# COMPACT_ATOMS: atom_id res chain seq x y z
N MET A 1 0.38 -26.34 -6.87
CA MET A 1 0.07 -25.85 -5.51
C MET A 1 0.29 -24.35 -5.52
N LEU A 2 -0.71 -23.56 -5.14
CA LEU A 2 -0.62 -22.09 -5.14
C LEU A 2 0.29 -21.64 -3.99
N ASN A 3 1.24 -20.74 -4.23
CA ASN A 3 2.08 -20.20 -3.16
C ASN A 3 1.28 -19.12 -2.42
N GLU A 4 0.69 -19.48 -1.30
CA GLU A 4 -0.17 -18.61 -0.47
C GLU A 4 0.54 -17.32 -0.06
N ALA A 5 1.83 -17.41 0.32
CA ALA A 5 2.61 -16.24 0.70
C ALA A 5 2.82 -15.28 -0.49
N LYS A 6 3.01 -15.80 -1.70
CA LYS A 6 3.08 -14.98 -2.92
C LYS A 6 1.73 -14.31 -3.19
N GLN A 7 0.64 -15.06 -3.12
CA GLN A 7 -0.71 -14.53 -3.33
C GLN A 7 -1.03 -13.39 -2.34
N ARG A 8 -0.73 -13.57 -1.05
CA ARG A 8 -0.92 -12.54 -0.03
C ARG A 8 -0.16 -11.26 -0.36
N ARG A 9 1.11 -11.36 -0.79
CA ARG A 9 1.91 -10.18 -1.19
C ARG A 9 1.36 -9.49 -2.44
N GLU A 10 0.89 -10.24 -3.42
CA GLU A 10 0.31 -9.69 -4.66
C GLU A 10 -1.03 -9.02 -4.39
N PHE A 11 -1.91 -9.69 -3.66
CA PHE A 11 -3.21 -9.14 -3.29
C PHE A 11 -3.09 -7.93 -2.36
N GLY A 12 -2.19 -7.96 -1.38
CA GLY A 12 -1.94 -6.81 -0.50
C GLY A 12 -1.48 -5.56 -1.27
N ARG A 13 -0.60 -5.71 -2.26
CA ARG A 13 -0.18 -4.60 -3.14
C ARG A 13 -1.35 -4.05 -3.96
N TRP A 14 -2.18 -4.93 -4.50
CA TRP A 14 -3.40 -4.53 -5.22
C TRP A 14 -4.37 -3.75 -4.32
N VAL A 15 -4.63 -4.25 -3.11
CA VAL A 15 -5.50 -3.58 -2.13
C VAL A 15 -4.97 -2.18 -1.77
N LEU A 16 -3.66 -2.00 -1.64
CA LEU A 16 -3.05 -0.70 -1.39
C LEU A 16 -3.24 0.27 -2.56
N LEU A 17 -3.10 -0.17 -3.81
CA LEU A 17 -3.36 0.66 -4.99
C LEU A 17 -4.83 1.12 -5.02
N LEU A 18 -5.78 0.22 -4.78
CA LEU A 18 -7.20 0.56 -4.70
C LEU A 18 -7.51 1.54 -3.56
N GLY A 19 -6.93 1.31 -2.37
CA GLY A 19 -7.10 2.21 -1.23
C GLY A 19 -6.59 3.62 -1.52
N LEU A 20 -5.44 3.73 -2.18
CA LEU A 20 -4.87 5.02 -2.59
C LEU A 20 -5.67 5.67 -3.71
N ASN A 21 -6.17 4.90 -4.69
CA ASN A 21 -7.05 5.41 -5.75
C ASN A 21 -8.31 6.07 -5.17
N ASN A 22 -8.94 5.42 -4.20
CA ASN A 22 -10.12 5.96 -3.51
C ASN A 22 -9.81 7.16 -2.60
N SER A 23 -8.54 7.42 -2.32
CA SER A 23 -8.08 8.54 -1.50
C SER A 23 -7.54 9.71 -2.33
N GLU A 24 -7.56 9.61 -3.66
CA GLU A 24 -7.17 10.72 -4.54
C GLU A 24 -8.09 11.94 -4.34
N PRO A 25 -7.57 13.18 -4.46
CA PRO A 25 -6.19 13.55 -4.83
C PRO A 25 -5.21 13.60 -3.64
N TYR A 26 -5.69 13.32 -2.42
CA TYR A 26 -4.95 13.58 -1.20
C TYR A 26 -3.99 12.46 -0.83
N GLY A 27 -4.32 11.21 -1.16
CA GLY A 27 -3.61 10.03 -0.67
C GLY A 27 -4.03 9.66 0.75
N ALA A 28 -3.27 8.79 1.40
CA ALA A 28 -3.60 8.28 2.71
C ALA A 28 -2.38 8.09 3.61
N TRP A 29 -2.62 8.21 4.92
CA TRP A 29 -1.68 7.81 5.95
C TRP A 29 -1.60 6.29 6.08
N GLU A 30 -0.42 5.77 6.43
CA GLU A 30 -0.19 4.33 6.55
C GLU A 30 -1.13 3.62 7.52
N GLU A 31 -1.65 4.29 8.56
CA GLU A 31 -2.59 3.70 9.50
C GLU A 31 -3.95 3.39 8.85
N VAL A 32 -4.38 4.22 7.90
CA VAL A 32 -5.60 3.98 7.11
C VAL A 32 -5.36 2.82 6.17
N LEU A 33 -4.21 2.81 5.49
CA LEU A 33 -3.82 1.73 4.58
C LEU A 33 -3.70 0.38 5.31
N LEU A 34 -3.13 0.37 6.51
CA LEU A 34 -3.08 -0.82 7.36
C LEU A 34 -4.47 -1.33 7.71
N SER A 35 -5.38 -0.45 8.12
CA SER A 35 -6.77 -0.81 8.43
C SER A 35 -7.49 -1.43 7.21
N ILE A 36 -7.25 -0.89 6.01
CA ILE A 36 -7.80 -1.44 4.76
C ILE A 36 -7.27 -2.86 4.49
N VAL A 37 -5.96 -3.06 4.60
CA VAL A 37 -5.35 -4.38 4.41
C VAL A 37 -5.82 -5.37 5.49
N GLN A 38 -5.98 -4.92 6.73
CA GLN A 38 -6.52 -5.72 7.82
C GLN A 38 -7.96 -6.16 7.62
N GLY A 39 -8.75 -5.43 6.82
CA GLY A 39 -10.07 -5.88 6.39
C GLY A 39 -10.03 -7.19 5.58
N MET A 40 -8.92 -7.47 4.89
CA MET A 40 -8.72 -8.70 4.11
C MET A 40 -7.89 -9.74 4.87
N TYR A 41 -6.91 -9.28 5.63
CA TYR A 41 -5.97 -10.09 6.39
C TYR A 41 -5.82 -9.52 7.80
N ALA A 42 -6.66 -9.96 8.74
CA ALA A 42 -6.72 -9.38 10.09
C ALA A 42 -5.37 -9.37 10.85
N ASP A 43 -4.46 -10.28 10.50
CA ASP A 43 -3.12 -10.39 11.05
C ASP A 43 -2.07 -9.53 10.32
N ALA A 44 -2.47 -8.73 9.32
CA ALA A 44 -1.56 -7.88 8.58
C ALA A 44 -0.86 -6.86 9.49
N THR A 45 0.44 -6.71 9.26
CA THR A 45 1.30 -5.86 10.07
C THR A 45 1.70 -4.59 9.33
N ARG A 46 2.10 -3.56 10.08
CA ARG A 46 2.64 -2.32 9.51
C ARG A 46 3.86 -2.58 8.62
N ASP A 47 4.72 -3.53 8.99
CA ASP A 47 5.90 -3.92 8.21
C ASP A 47 5.56 -4.61 6.88
N GLU A 48 4.48 -5.40 6.83
CA GLU A 48 3.98 -5.94 5.57
C GLU A 48 3.49 -4.83 4.63
N VAL A 49 2.73 -3.87 5.17
CA VAL A 49 2.24 -2.71 4.41
C VAL A 49 3.40 -1.85 3.90
N ARG A 50 4.38 -1.53 4.74
CA ARG A 50 5.56 -0.74 4.35
C ARG A 50 6.38 -1.41 3.27
N ARG A 51 6.64 -2.72 3.38
CA ARG A 51 7.35 -3.48 2.33
C ARG A 51 6.59 -3.48 1.01
N ALA A 52 5.26 -3.59 1.06
CA ALA A 52 4.44 -3.50 -0.15
C ALA A 52 4.46 -2.09 -0.76
N LEU A 53 4.41 -1.04 0.07
CA LEU A 53 4.50 0.36 -0.37
C LEU A 53 5.87 0.70 -0.97
N ASP A 54 6.97 0.27 -0.35
CA ASP A 54 8.32 0.43 -0.91
C ASP A 54 8.43 -0.26 -2.27
N TYR A 55 7.94 -1.49 -2.41
CA TYR A 55 7.92 -2.19 -3.71
C TYR A 55 7.11 -1.43 -4.77
N LEU A 56 5.93 -0.91 -4.40
CA LEU A 56 5.11 -0.12 -5.32
C LEU A 56 5.79 1.21 -5.69
N ALA A 57 6.55 1.80 -4.77
CA ALA A 57 7.32 3.02 -5.00
C ALA A 57 8.52 2.76 -5.94
N GLU A 58 9.23 1.65 -5.77
CA GLU A 58 10.27 1.18 -6.71
C GLU A 58 9.73 0.99 -8.12
N ARG A 59 8.47 0.56 -8.24
CA ARG A 59 7.74 0.47 -9.51
C ARG A 59 7.16 1.79 -10.02
N SER A 60 7.43 2.89 -9.33
CA SER A 60 6.90 4.22 -9.66
C SER A 60 5.37 4.29 -9.68
N LEU A 61 4.66 3.43 -8.95
CA LEU A 61 3.19 3.44 -8.86
C LEU A 61 2.67 4.30 -7.70
N VAL A 62 3.45 4.42 -6.62
CA VAL A 62 3.10 5.25 -5.47
C VAL A 62 4.26 6.16 -5.09
N HIS A 63 3.95 7.33 -4.53
CA HIS A 63 4.91 8.18 -3.86
C HIS A 63 4.63 8.18 -2.36
N CYS A 64 5.61 7.77 -1.55
CA CYS A 64 5.51 7.75 -0.10
C CYS A 64 6.45 8.76 0.54
N LYS A 65 5.87 9.72 1.28
CA LYS A 65 6.60 10.67 2.11
C LYS A 65 6.79 10.07 3.51
N LYS A 66 8.04 9.82 3.88
CA LYS A 66 8.44 9.32 5.21
C LYS A 66 8.64 10.53 6.13
N HIS A 67 7.77 10.69 7.12
CA HIS A 67 7.81 11.83 8.05
C HIS A 67 8.82 11.60 9.19
N PRO A 68 9.35 12.67 9.82
CA PRO A 68 10.30 12.57 10.93
C PRO A 68 9.75 11.85 12.18
N ASP A 69 8.43 11.84 12.35
CA ASP A 69 7.72 11.10 13.41
C ASP A 69 7.61 9.59 13.12
N GLY A 70 8.19 9.14 11.99
CA GLY A 70 8.19 7.75 11.56
C GLY A 70 6.93 7.33 10.80
N ARG A 71 5.94 8.21 10.62
CA ARG A 71 4.71 7.92 9.87
C ARG A 71 4.91 8.09 8.38
N TRP A 72 4.14 7.35 7.59
CA TRP A 72 4.20 7.43 6.13
C TRP A 72 2.89 7.97 5.58
N HIS A 73 3.01 8.88 4.62
CA HIS A 73 1.90 9.36 3.83
C HIS A 73 2.15 9.01 2.38
N CYS A 74 1.25 8.26 1.76
CA CYS A 74 1.41 7.78 0.38
C CYS A 74 0.28 8.26 -0.52
N LYS A 75 0.57 8.46 -1.81
CA LYS A 75 -0.40 8.79 -2.86
C LYS A 75 -0.04 8.06 -4.15
N LEU A 76 -0.98 7.94 -5.08
CA LEU A 76 -0.66 7.39 -6.39
C LEU A 76 0.23 8.36 -7.16
N THR A 77 1.09 7.81 -8.01
CA THR A 77 1.70 8.58 -9.09
C THR A 77 0.76 8.58 -10.29
N ARG A 78 1.07 9.39 -11.32
CA ARG A 78 0.38 9.29 -12.61
C ARG A 78 0.36 7.85 -13.14
N THR A 79 1.49 7.16 -13.08
CA THR A 79 1.60 5.76 -13.54
C THR A 79 0.76 4.82 -12.68
N GLY A 80 0.66 5.05 -11.37
CA GLY A 80 -0.18 4.24 -10.48
C GLY A 80 -1.68 4.38 -10.72
N VAL A 81 -2.13 5.56 -11.16
CA VAL A 81 -3.53 5.78 -11.57
C VAL A 81 -3.88 5.01 -12.85
N ASP A 82 -2.90 4.79 -13.73
CA ASP A 82 -3.08 4.15 -15.04
C ASP A 82 -3.00 2.60 -15.00
N VAL A 83 -2.85 1.97 -13.82
CA VAL A 83 -2.76 0.49 -13.64
C VAL A 83 -4.14 -0.13 -13.41
#